data_AF-A0A7Y3J323-F1
#
_entry.id   AF-A0A7Y3J323-F1
#
_cell.length_a   1.000
_cell.length_b   1.000
_cell.length_c   1.000
_cell.angle_alpha   90.00
_cell.angle_beta   90.00
_cell.angle_gamma   90.00
#
_symmetry.space_group_name_H-M   'P 1'
#
loop_
_entity.id
_entity.type
_entity.pdbx_description
1 polymer ?
#
loop_
_entity_poly.entity_id
_entity_poly.type
_entity_poly.pdbx_seq_one_letter_code
_entity_poly.pdbx_strand_id
1 'polypeptide(L)'
;MDSSSSQDTFDLEALILQVKGAQQEYAHFSQTKVDEIFRAAAMAANQARIPLAQLAVEETGMGLVEDKVIKNHFAAEFIYNKYRNEKTCGVIDSDEAAGWTKSVEPVGILAGVIPTTNPTST
;
A
#
# COMPACT_ATOMS: atom_id res chain seq x y z
N MET A 1 -8.51 -28.59 23.78
CA MET A 1 -8.32 -28.82 22.33
C MET A 1 -9.27 -27.86 21.64
N ASP A 2 -8.69 -27.03 20.76
CA ASP A 2 -9.22 -25.77 20.24
C ASP A 2 -10.68 -25.80 19.79
N SER A 3 -11.45 -24.83 20.28
CA SER A 3 -12.79 -24.50 19.78
C SER A 3 -12.93 -22.98 19.54
N SER A 4 -11.82 -22.31 19.22
CA SER A 4 -11.76 -20.86 18.93
C SER A 4 -11.35 -20.50 17.49
N SER A 5 -11.24 -21.47 16.57
CA SER A 5 -10.69 -21.26 15.22
C SER A 5 -11.73 -21.12 14.09
N SER A 6 -13.03 -20.97 14.38
CA SER A 6 -14.09 -21.04 13.35
C SER A 6 -14.87 -19.74 13.08
N GLN A 7 -14.50 -18.61 13.70
CA GLN A 7 -15.12 -17.31 13.41
C GLN A 7 -14.30 -16.43 12.44
N ASP A 8 -12.97 -16.56 12.41
CA ASP A 8 -12.11 -15.67 11.62
C ASP A 8 -12.13 -15.94 10.10
N THR A 9 -12.38 -17.19 9.68
CA THR A 9 -12.40 -17.58 8.26
C THR A 9 -13.58 -16.99 7.49
N PHE A 10 -14.72 -16.79 8.16
CA PHE A 10 -15.94 -16.29 7.52
C PHE A 10 -15.85 -14.80 7.12
N ASP A 11 -15.02 -14.03 7.82
CA ASP A 11 -14.77 -12.62 7.51
C ASP A 11 -13.64 -12.47 6.47
N LEU A 12 -12.60 -13.30 6.56
CA LEU A 12 -11.45 -13.22 5.65
C LEU A 12 -11.83 -13.57 4.20
N GLU A 13 -12.62 -14.63 3.96
CA GLU A 13 -13.05 -14.99 2.60
C GLU A 13 -13.93 -13.90 1.97
N ALA A 14 -14.83 -13.30 2.76
CA ALA A 14 -15.65 -12.18 2.33
C ALA A 14 -14.80 -10.95 2.01
N LEU A 15 -13.82 -10.63 2.85
CA LEU A 15 -12.87 -9.54 2.63
C LEU A 15 -12.04 -9.75 1.36
N ILE A 16 -11.52 -10.96 1.13
CA ILE A 16 -10.77 -11.28 -0.09
C ILE A 16 -11.64 -11.07 -1.34
N LEU A 17 -12.92 -11.48 -1.30
CA LEU A 17 -13.85 -11.26 -2.41
C LEU A 17 -14.10 -9.77 -2.66
N GLN A 18 -14.25 -8.96 -1.60
CA GLN A 18 -14.39 -7.51 -1.72
C GLN A 18 -13.14 -6.86 -2.32
N VAL A 19 -11.95 -7.21 -1.82
CA VAL A 19 -10.67 -6.70 -2.34
C VAL A 19 -10.47 -7.11 -3.79
N LYS A 20 -10.89 -8.32 -4.16
CA LYS A 20 -10.85 -8.78 -5.55
C LYS A 20 -11.73 -7.92 -6.47
N GLY A 21 -12.95 -7.60 -6.04
CA GLY A 21 -13.83 -6.70 -6.78
C GLY A 21 -13.22 -5.30 -6.93
N ALA A 22 -12.71 -4.74 -5.84
CA ALA A 22 -12.03 -3.44 -5.86
C ALA A 22 -10.79 -3.44 -6.77
N GLN A 23 -9.99 -4.51 -6.77
CA GLN A 23 -8.80 -4.63 -7.62
C GLN A 23 -9.18 -4.70 -9.11
N GLN A 24 -10.26 -5.41 -9.46
CA GLN A 24 -10.75 -5.47 -10.83
C GLN A 24 -11.17 -4.09 -11.34
N GLU A 25 -11.86 -3.29 -10.52
CA GLU A 25 -12.19 -1.92 -10.87
C GLU A 25 -10.95 -1.03 -10.97
N TYR A 26 -10.01 -1.16 -10.03
CA TYR A 26 -8.77 -0.39 -9.98
C TYR A 26 -7.87 -0.65 -11.19
N ALA A 27 -7.84 -1.88 -11.70
CA ALA A 27 -7.05 -2.26 -12.88
C ALA A 27 -7.44 -1.50 -14.16
N HIS A 28 -8.65 -0.92 -14.22
CA HIS A 28 -9.14 -0.15 -15.36
C HIS A 28 -8.88 1.36 -15.22
N PHE A 29 -8.22 1.80 -14.15
CA PHE A 29 -7.95 3.22 -13.95
C PHE A 29 -6.83 3.71 -14.86
N SER A 30 -6.93 4.97 -15.29
CA SER A 30 -5.86 5.64 -16.02
C SER A 30 -4.72 6.02 -15.09
N GLN A 31 -3.51 6.19 -15.65
CA GLN A 31 -2.33 6.64 -14.90
C GLN A 31 -2.63 7.89 -14.06
N THR A 32 -3.31 8.90 -14.63
CA THR A 32 -3.66 10.14 -13.91
C THR A 32 -4.50 9.88 -12.67
N LYS A 33 -5.49 8.97 -12.76
CA LYS A 33 -6.35 8.63 -11.63
C LYS A 33 -5.60 7.84 -10.56
N VAL A 34 -4.71 6.95 -10.97
CA VAL A 34 -3.81 6.21 -10.06
C VAL A 34 -2.87 7.18 -9.34
N ASP A 35 -2.27 8.12 -10.06
CA ASP A 35 -1.37 9.14 -9.50
C ASP A 35 -2.09 10.07 -8.51
N GLU A 36 -3.34 10.46 -8.80
CA GLU A 36 -4.18 11.24 -7.89
C GLU A 36 -4.47 10.48 -6.58
N ILE A 37 -4.81 9.19 -6.67
CA ILE A 37 -5.05 8.33 -5.51
C ILE A 37 -3.76 8.16 -4.71
N PHE A 38 -2.64 7.91 -5.39
CA PHE A 38 -1.33 7.76 -4.77
C PHE A 38 -0.90 9.02 -4.02
N ARG A 39 -1.11 10.20 -4.62
CA ARG A 39 -0.86 11.50 -3.98
C ARG A 39 -1.75 11.70 -2.76
N ALA A 40 -3.05 11.44 -2.87
CA ALA A 40 -3.99 11.61 -1.77
C ALA A 40 -3.64 10.69 -0.59
N ALA A 41 -3.31 9.43 -0.86
CA ALA A 41 -2.90 8.46 0.15
C ALA A 41 -1.60 8.86 0.85
N ALA A 42 -0.57 9.26 0.09
CA ALA A 42 0.69 9.73 0.65
C ALA A 42 0.51 10.98 1.52
N MET A 43 -0.31 11.95 1.08
CA MET A 43 -0.61 13.14 1.87
C MET A 43 -1.34 12.80 3.18
N ALA A 44 -2.33 11.91 3.14
CA ALA A 44 -3.05 11.47 4.33
C ALA A 44 -2.13 10.76 5.32
N ALA A 45 -1.26 9.87 4.84
CA ALA A 45 -0.25 9.19 5.67
C ALA A 45 0.72 10.19 6.32
N ASN A 46 1.19 11.19 5.56
CA ASN A 46 2.09 12.22 6.08
C ASN A 46 1.40 13.12 7.12
N GLN A 47 0.11 13.43 6.95
CA GLN A 47 -0.66 14.21 7.92
C GLN A 47 -0.94 13.41 9.20
N ALA A 48 -1.16 12.09 9.09
CA ALA A 48 -1.41 11.19 10.20
C ALA A 48 -0.12 10.69 10.90
N ARG A 49 1.07 11.14 10.49
CA ARG A 49 2.35 10.63 11.02
C ARG A 49 2.49 10.69 12.55
N ILE A 50 2.01 11.77 13.18
CA ILE A 50 2.09 12.01 14.63
C ILE A 50 1.11 11.10 15.38
N PRO A 51 -0.20 11.10 15.09
CA PRO A 51 -1.14 10.22 15.80
C PRO A 51 -0.80 8.73 15.59
N LEU A 52 -0.35 8.33 14.39
CA LEU A 52 0.07 6.94 14.14
C LEU A 52 1.31 6.55 14.95
N ALA A 53 2.30 7.44 15.06
CA ALA A 53 3.50 7.19 15.84
C ALA A 53 3.18 7.07 17.35
N GLN A 54 2.29 7.92 17.87
CA GLN A 54 1.83 7.86 19.25
C GLN A 54 1.11 6.53 19.54
N LEU A 55 0.16 6.15 18.69
CA LEU A 55 -0.57 4.90 18.81
C LEU A 55 0.38 3.69 18.78
N ALA A 56 1.35 3.69 17.87
CA ALA A 56 2.32 2.59 17.77
C ALA A 56 3.21 2.46 19.01
N VAL A 57 3.59 3.56 19.67
CA VAL A 57 4.35 3.50 20.93
C VAL A 57 3.45 3.08 22.09
N GLU A 58 2.23 3.61 22.15
CA GLU A 58 1.25 3.28 23.19
C GLU A 58 0.90 1.79 23.18
N GLU A 59 0.66 1.21 22.00
CA GLU A 59 0.28 -0.19 21.84
C GLU A 59 1.47 -1.14 22.03
N THR A 60 2.63 -0.83 21.45
CA THR A 60 3.79 -1.76 21.48
C THR A 60 4.69 -1.58 22.70
N GLY A 61 4.64 -0.42 23.36
CA GLY A 61 5.60 -0.03 24.41
C GLY A 61 7.04 0.11 23.91
N MET A 62 7.28 0.14 22.59
CA MET A 62 8.61 0.07 21.99
C MET A 62 8.93 1.29 21.11
N GLY A 63 10.10 1.89 21.38
CA GLY A 63 10.68 2.98 20.57
C GLY A 63 10.28 4.38 21.04
N LEU A 64 10.77 5.39 20.31
CA LEU A 64 10.49 6.81 20.53
C LEU A 64 9.46 7.30 19.50
N VAL A 65 8.56 8.19 19.94
CA VAL A 65 7.54 8.77 19.07
C VAL A 65 8.21 9.55 17.94
N GLU A 66 9.25 10.31 18.24
CA GLU A 66 10.00 11.14 17.28
C GLU A 66 10.60 10.30 16.14
N ASP A 67 11.24 9.18 16.48
CA ASP A 67 11.83 8.26 15.50
C ASP A 67 10.75 7.61 14.62
N LYS A 68 9.60 7.24 15.22
CA LYS A 68 8.47 6.70 14.45
C LYS A 68 7.81 7.75 13.56
N VAL A 69 7.76 9.03 13.98
CA VAL A 69 7.29 10.13 13.13
C VAL A 69 8.20 10.30 11.92
N ILE A 70 9.52 10.26 12.10
CA ILE A 70 10.49 10.35 10.99
C ILE A 70 10.31 9.17 10.03
N LYS A 71 10.16 7.95 10.55
CA LYS A 71 9.91 6.75 9.73
C LYS A 71 8.60 6.84 8.95
N ASN A 72 7.51 7.28 9.59
CA ASN A 72 6.21 7.47 8.93
C ASN A 72 6.29 8.55 7.84
N HIS A 73 7.02 9.64 8.11
CA HIS A 73 7.26 10.69 7.12
C HIS A 73 8.08 10.18 5.93
N PHE A 74 9.11 9.37 6.19
CA PHE A 74 9.89 8.71 5.13
C PHE A 74 8.99 7.78 4.29
N ALA A 75 8.21 6.90 4.92
CA ALA A 75 7.32 5.99 4.20
C ALA A 75 6.27 6.73 3.35
N ALA A 76 5.77 7.88 3.80
CA ALA A 76 4.79 8.66 3.05
C ALA A 76 5.43 9.52 1.94
N GLU A 77 6.34 10.42 2.29
CA GLU A 77 6.83 11.47 1.39
C GLU A 77 7.97 10.99 0.49
N PHE A 78 8.89 10.19 1.03
CA PHE A 78 10.04 9.71 0.25
C PHE A 78 9.59 8.69 -0.81
N ILE A 79 8.73 7.74 -0.45
CA ILE A 79 8.17 6.76 -1.40
C ILE A 79 7.35 7.45 -2.47
N TYR A 80 6.51 8.42 -2.09
CA TYR A 80 5.75 9.21 -3.05
C TYR A 80 6.67 9.94 -4.03
N ASN A 81 7.67 10.68 -3.55
CA ASN A 81 8.59 11.42 -4.42
C ASN A 81 9.44 10.51 -5.32
N LYS A 82 9.77 9.30 -4.86
CA LYS A 82 10.53 8.34 -5.65
C LYS A 82 9.71 7.77 -6.82
N TYR A 83 8.44 7.42 -6.58
CA TYR A 83 7.63 6.68 -7.55
C TYR A 83 6.58 7.50 -8.30
N ARG A 84 6.37 8.78 -7.95
CA ARG A 84 5.35 9.67 -8.56
C ARG A 84 5.39 9.83 -10.08
N ASN A 85 6.53 9.57 -10.72
CA ASN A 85 6.70 9.72 -12.17
C ASN A 85 6.92 8.36 -12.86
N GLU A 86 6.83 7.25 -12.11
CA GLU A 86 7.00 5.91 -12.66
C GLU A 86 5.70 5.47 -13.32
N LYS A 87 5.78 5.05 -14.58
CA LYS A 87 4.61 4.54 -15.32
C LYS A 87 4.27 3.15 -14.83
N THR A 88 3.05 2.99 -14.31
CA THR A 88 2.56 1.75 -13.69
C THR A 88 1.31 1.21 -14.37
N CYS A 89 0.82 1.87 -15.43
CA CYS A 89 -0.34 1.43 -16.19
C CYS A 89 -0.04 1.34 -17.70
N GLY A 90 -0.39 0.21 -18.32
CA GLY A 90 -0.37 0.03 -19.77
C GLY A 90 1.03 -0.13 -20.37
N VAL A 91 1.21 0.36 -21.60
CA VAL A 91 2.48 0.24 -22.32
C VAL A 91 3.51 1.23 -21.79
N ILE A 92 4.61 0.72 -21.23
CA ILE A 92 5.70 1.53 -20.67
C ILE A 92 6.81 1.79 -21.67
N ASP A 93 6.99 0.87 -22.62
CA ASP A 93 8.05 0.95 -23.62
C ASP A 93 7.65 0.19 -24.89
N SER A 94 8.10 0.64 -26.04
CA SER A 94 7.82 0.01 -27.33
C SER A 94 8.91 0.34 -28.34
N ASP A 95 9.42 -0.69 -29.01
CA ASP A 95 10.37 -0.55 -30.11
C ASP A 95 9.74 -1.12 -31.38
N GLU A 96 9.29 -0.21 -32.25
CA GLU A 96 8.69 -0.57 -33.53
C GLU A 96 9.71 -1.19 -34.52
N ALA A 97 11.00 -0.85 -34.40
CA ALA A 97 12.04 -1.39 -35.26
C ALA A 97 12.42 -2.82 -34.86
N ALA A 98 12.42 -3.12 -33.56
CA ALA A 98 12.67 -4.46 -33.02
C ALA A 98 11.38 -5.30 -32.88
N GLY A 99 10.20 -4.71 -33.05
CA GLY A 99 8.90 -5.39 -33.07
C GLY A 99 8.40 -5.85 -31.71
N TRP A 100 8.77 -5.17 -30.61
CA TRP A 100 8.33 -5.53 -29.26
C TRP A 100 7.71 -4.35 -28.50
N THR A 101 6.79 -4.68 -27.60
CA THR A 101 6.10 -3.74 -26.72
C THR A 101 6.09 -4.29 -25.31
N LYS A 102 6.44 -3.45 -24.32
CA LYS A 102 6.44 -3.79 -22.90
C LYS A 102 5.25 -3.14 -22.22
N SER A 103 4.34 -3.98 -21.77
CA SER A 103 3.18 -3.57 -20.95
C SER A 103 3.41 -3.97 -19.49
N VAL A 104 2.86 -3.18 -18.57
CA VAL A 104 2.80 -3.51 -17.14
C VAL A 104 1.38 -3.85 -16.74
N GLU A 105 1.24 -4.97 -16.05
CA GLU A 105 -0.03 -5.46 -15.54
C GLU A 105 0.08 -5.64 -14.02
N PRO A 106 -0.98 -5.30 -13.26
CA PRO A 106 -0.98 -5.51 -11.82
C PRO A 106 -0.96 -7.01 -11.50
N VAL A 107 -0.12 -7.41 -10.54
CA VAL A 107 -0.01 -8.80 -10.07
C VAL A 107 -1.34 -9.29 -9.46
N GLY A 108 -2.16 -8.39 -8.92
CA GLY A 108 -3.45 -8.68 -8.30
C GLY A 108 -3.45 -8.35 -6.81
N ILE A 109 -3.83 -9.31 -5.98
CA ILE A 109 -3.93 -9.15 -4.52
C ILE A 109 -2.60 -9.50 -3.87
N LEU A 110 -2.10 -8.63 -2.99
CA LEU A 110 -0.87 -8.84 -2.22
C LEU A 110 -1.21 -9.07 -0.75
N ALA A 111 -0.54 -10.04 -0.11
CA ALA A 111 -0.62 -10.27 1.32
C ALA A 111 0.58 -9.61 2.03
N GLY A 112 0.34 -8.50 2.72
CA GLY A 112 1.35 -7.79 3.51
C GLY A 112 1.39 -8.29 4.94
N VAL A 113 2.48 -8.94 5.35
CA VAL A 113 2.69 -9.34 6.75
C VAL A 113 3.46 -8.22 7.45
N ILE A 114 2.84 -7.61 8.46
CA ILE A 114 3.38 -6.43 9.14
C ILE A 114 4.11 -6.85 10.43
N PRO A 115 5.40 -6.48 10.61
CA PRO A 115 6.14 -6.79 11.83
C PRO A 115 5.82 -5.82 12.97
N THR A 116 5.86 -6.31 14.20
CA THR A 116 5.60 -5.52 15.43
C THR A 116 6.61 -4.40 15.66
N THR A 117 7.80 -4.47 15.06
CA THR A 117 8.84 -3.44 15.19
C THR A 117 8.50 -2.16 14.44
N ASN A 118 7.73 -2.23 13.35
CA ASN A 118 7.35 -1.10 12.50
C ASN A 118 5.91 -1.26 11.99
N PRO A 119 4.90 -1.19 12.89
CA PRO A 119 3.51 -1.50 12.52
C PRO A 119 2.87 -0.45 11.60
N THR A 120 3.34 0.80 11.64
CA THR A 120 2.74 1.93 10.89
C THR A 120 3.56 2.39 9.68
N SER A 121 4.84 2.05 9.61
CA SER A 121 5.75 2.52 8.56
C SER A 121 6.07 1.46 7.51
N THR A 122 5.59 0.23 7.70
CA THR A 122 5.63 -0.85 6.70
C THR A 122 4.42 -0.68 5.80
#